data_AF-A0A519WRC2-F1
#
_entry.id   AF-A0A519WRC2-F1
#
_cell.length_a   1.000
_cell.length_b   1.000
_cell.length_c   1.000
_cell.angle_alpha   90.00
_cell.angle_beta   90.00
_cell.angle_gamma   90.00
#
_symmetry.space_group_name_H-M   'P 1'
#
loop_
_entity.id
_entity.type
_entity.pdbx_description
1 polymer ?
#
loop_
_entity_poly.entity_id
_entity_poly.type
_entity_poly.pdbx_seq_one_letter_code
_entity_poly.pdbx_strand_id
1 'polypeptide(L)' 'MNIKRSSILFLTISTLALLAFIPRNEDPIDKIINALANWAKVNPVEKVYLHTDKPYYALGDTIWFKAYVTIGSQHQLSAL' A
#
# COMPACT_ATOMS: atom_id res chain seq x y z
N MET A 1 -2.09 18.25 58.03
CA MET A 1 -2.08 17.12 57.07
C MET A 1 -2.76 17.44 55.72
N ASN A 2 -3.16 18.69 55.43
CA ASN A 2 -3.87 19.04 54.19
C ASN A 2 -2.95 19.60 53.09
N ILE A 3 -1.86 20.29 53.45
CA ILE A 3 -0.86 20.79 52.48
C ILE A 3 -0.18 19.64 51.73
N LYS A 4 0.22 18.56 52.41
CA LYS A 4 0.91 17.42 51.80
C LYS A 4 0.01 16.66 50.81
N ARG A 5 -1.30 16.57 51.10
CA ARG A 5 -2.30 15.96 50.20
C ARG A 5 -2.54 16.83 48.96
N SER A 6 -2.58 18.15 49.11
CA SER A 6 -2.67 19.09 47.99
C SER A 6 -1.44 19.03 47.08
N SER A 7 -0.23 18.95 47.65
CA SER A 7 1.01 18.78 46.87
C SER A 7 1.06 17.47 46.08
N ILE A 8 0.54 16.37 46.64
CA ILE A 8 0.44 15.09 45.92
C ILE A 8 -0.52 15.20 44.75
N LEU A 9 -1.69 15.84 44.94
CA LEU A 9 -2.66 16.07 43.87
C LEU A 9 -2.07 16.90 42.73
N PHE A 10 -1.34 17.97 43.06
CA PHE A 10 -0.63 18.78 42.06
C PHE A 10 0.42 17.97 41.28
N LEU A 11 1.17 17.09 41.96
CA LEU A 11 2.17 16.23 41.32
C LEU A 11 1.50 15.21 40.38
N THR A 12 0.37 14.63 40.80
CA THR A 12 -0.40 13.69 39.95
C THR A 12 -1.02 14.37 38.73
N ILE A 13 -1.47 15.61 38.87
CA ILE A 13 -2.03 16.38 37.74
C ILE A 13 -0.92 16.80 36.78
N SER A 14 0.24 17.21 37.29
CA SER A 14 1.40 17.58 36.48
C SER A 14 1.93 16.37 35.68
N THR A 15 2.03 15.20 36.31
CA THR A 15 2.44 13.97 35.62
C THR A 15 1.42 13.54 34.57
N LEU A 16 0.12 13.68 34.83
CA LEU A 16 -0.92 13.40 33.84
C LEU A 16 -0.90 14.39 32.66
N ALA A 17 -0.60 15.67 32.91
CA ALA A 17 -0.44 16.67 31.87
C ALA A 17 0.77 16.39 30.97
N LEU A 18 1.87 15.87 31.52
CA LEU A 18 3.05 15.48 30.74
C LEU A 18 2.76 14.28 29.81
N LEU A 19 1.88 13.37 30.21
CA LEU A 19 1.43 12.24 29.36
C LEU A 19 0.61 12.68 28.14
N ALA A 20 0.02 13.89 28.14
CA ALA A 20 -0.75 14.42 27.00
C ALA A 20 0.13 14.86 25.81
N PHE A 21 1.42 15.06 26.03
CA PHE A 21 2.39 15.47 24.99
C PHE A 21 3.11 14.30 24.32
N ILE A 22 2.68 13.05 24.55
CA ILE A 22 3.22 11.90 23.82
C ILE A 22 2.84 12.06 22.34
N PRO A 23 3.81 12.15 21.41
CA PRO A 23 3.51 12.26 19.99
C PRO A 23 2.75 11.00 19.54
N ARG A 24 1.67 11.20 18.80
CA ARG A 24 0.94 10.11 18.15
C ARG A 24 1.74 9.76 16.89
N ASN A 25 2.47 8.65 16.94
CA ASN A 25 3.43 8.26 15.89
C ASN A 25 2.80 7.88 14.54
N GLU A 26 1.47 7.87 14.45
CA GLU A 26 0.74 7.44 13.26
C GLU A 26 -0.03 8.63 12.68
N ASP A 27 0.54 9.27 11.66
CA ASP A 27 -0.21 10.25 10.88
C ASP A 27 -1.38 9.53 10.19
N PRO A 28 -2.63 10.00 10.35
CA PRO A 28 -3.80 9.35 9.76
C PRO A 28 -3.70 9.17 8.24
N ILE A 29 -2.97 10.08 7.58
CA ILE A 29 -2.69 10.04 6.14
C ILE A 29 -1.75 8.88 5.80
N ASP A 30 -0.68 8.68 6.56
CA ASP A 30 0.27 7.58 6.34
C ASP A 30 -0.42 6.22 6.48
N LYS A 31 -1.37 6.10 7.41
CA LYS A 31 -2.18 4.89 7.55
C LYS A 31 -2.99 4.59 6.28
N ILE A 32 -3.59 5.61 5.67
CA ILE A 32 -4.36 5.47 4.42
C ILE A 32 -3.43 5.13 3.26
N ILE A 33 -2.29 5.81 3.15
CA ILE A 33 -1.28 5.55 2.11
C ILE A 33 -0.80 4.09 2.20
N ASN A 34 -0.45 3.63 3.40
CA ASN A 34 0.02 2.27 3.63
C ASN A 34 -1.07 1.22 3.30
N ALA A 35 -2.32 1.49 3.69
CA ALA A 35 -3.43 0.60 3.36
C ALA A 35 -3.65 0.49 1.84
N LEU A 36 -3.60 1.63 1.12
CA LEU A 36 -3.75 1.65 -0.33
C LEU A 36 -2.58 0.97 -1.04
N ALA A 37 -1.35 1.22 -0.59
CA ALA A 37 -0.16 0.57 -1.12
C ALA A 37 -0.22 -0.95 -0.93
N ASN A 38 -0.64 -1.42 0.24
CA ASN A 38 -0.84 -2.84 0.52
C ASN A 38 -1.93 -3.43 -0.37
N TRP A 39 -3.05 -2.73 -0.55
CA TRP A 39 -4.14 -3.20 -1.42
C TRP A 39 -3.67 -3.33 -2.87
N ALA A 40 -2.96 -2.34 -3.41
CA ALA A 40 -2.42 -2.36 -4.77
C ALA A 40 -1.38 -3.47 -4.96
N LYS A 41 -0.60 -3.78 -3.93
CA LYS A 41 0.37 -4.89 -3.94
C LYS A 41 -0.29 -6.27 -3.94
N VAL A 42 -1.37 -6.45 -3.18
CA VAL A 42 -2.08 -7.74 -3.06
C VAL A 42 -3.03 -7.97 -4.24
N ASN A 43 -3.47 -6.90 -4.91
CA ASN A 43 -4.39 -6.97 -6.03
C ASN A 43 -3.75 -6.35 -7.30
N PRO A 44 -2.72 -6.99 -7.88
CA PRO A 44 -2.13 -6.49 -9.12
C PRO A 44 -3.16 -6.58 -10.26
N VAL A 45 -3.26 -5.52 -11.04
CA VAL A 45 -4.06 -5.52 -12.27
C VAL A 45 -3.22 -6.13 -13.38
N GLU A 46 -3.66 -7.24 -13.96
CA GLU A 46 -2.94 -7.91 -15.05
C GLU A 46 -3.60 -7.64 -16.41
N LYS A 47 -2.77 -7.61 -17.46
CA LYS A 47 -3.21 -7.46 -18.86
C LYS A 47 -2.57 -8.55 -19.70
N VAL A 48 -3.39 -9.23 -20.50
CA VAL A 48 -2.96 -10.29 -21.42
C VAL A 48 -2.73 -9.69 -22.82
N TYR A 49 -1.60 -10.03 -23.42
CA TYR A 49 -1.23 -9.63 -24.77
C TYR A 49 -0.97 -10.86 -25.64
N LEU A 50 -1.40 -10.76 -26.89
CA LEU A 50 -1.14 -11.74 -27.93
C LEU A 50 -0.46 -11.04 -29.10
N HIS A 51 0.75 -11.49 -29.44
CA HIS A 51 1.52 -10.98 -30.57
C HIS A 51 1.64 -12.09 -31.62
N THR A 52 1.19 -11.81 -32.84
CA THR A 52 1.28 -12.74 -33.98
C THR A 52 2.43 -12.34 -34.91
N ASP A 53 3.03 -13.29 -35.62
CA ASP A 53 4.16 -13.00 -36.52
C ASP A 53 3.78 -12.13 -37.73
N LYS A 54 2.52 -12.20 -38.17
CA LYS A 54 1.97 -11.42 -39.29
C LYS A 54 0.61 -10.79 -38.96
N PRO A 55 0.26 -9.69 -39.68
CA PRO A 55 -1.08 -9.08 -39.60
C PRO A 55 -2.14 -9.81 -40.44
N TYR A 56 -1.75 -10.58 -41.46
CA TYR A 56 -2.64 -11.32 -42.36
C TYR A 56 -2.04 -12.68 -42.73
N TYR A 57 -2.89 -13.68 -42.93
CA TYR A 57 -2.51 -15.05 -43.28
C TYR A 57 -3.33 -15.55 -44.46
N ALA A 58 -2.67 -16.29 -45.35
CA ALA A 58 -3.32 -17.01 -46.45
C ALA A 58 -3.74 -18.42 -46.01
N LEU A 59 -4.54 -19.09 -46.85
CA LEU A 59 -4.92 -20.48 -46.63
C LEU A 59 -3.67 -21.37 -46.61
N GLY A 60 -3.54 -22.19 -45.57
CA GLY A 60 -2.39 -23.08 -45.38
C GLY A 60 -1.22 -22.46 -44.61
N ASP A 61 -1.26 -21.17 -44.29
CA ASP A 61 -0.24 -20.57 -43.43
C ASP A 61 -0.33 -21.09 -41.99
N THR A 62 0.84 -21.26 -41.37
CA THR A 62 0.95 -21.53 -39.92
C THR A 62 1.05 -20.22 -39.16
N ILE A 63 0.21 -20.03 -38.15
CA ILE A 63 0.22 -18.82 -37.30
C ILE A 63 1.20 -19.03 -36.14
N TRP A 64 2.22 -18.20 -36.07
CA TRP A 64 3.13 -18.15 -34.92
C TRP A 64 2.73 -17.00 -34.01
N PHE A 65 2.74 -17.24 -32.70
CA PHE A 65 2.41 -16.21 -31.74
C PHE A 65 3.21 -16.33 -30.45
N LYS A 66 3.30 -15.21 -29.74
CA LYS A 66 3.74 -15.12 -28.34
C LYS A 66 2.59 -14.56 -27.52
N ALA A 67 2.30 -15.21 -26.41
CA ALA A 67 1.37 -14.72 -25.41
C ALA A 67 2.17 -14.33 -24.17
N TYR A 68 1.84 -13.19 -23.57
CA TYR A 68 2.47 -12.73 -22.33
C TYR A 68 1.49 -11.91 -21.50
N VAL A 69 1.73 -11.88 -20.20
CA VAL A 69 0.96 -11.12 -19.22
C VAL A 69 1.84 -9.98 -18.71
N THR A 70 1.27 -8.79 -18.52
CA THR A 70 1.98 -7.65 -17.92
C THR A 70 1.27 -7.12 -16.70
N ILE A 71 2.03 -6.58 -15.75
CA ILE A 71 1.51 -5.80 -14.64
C ILE A 71 1.06 -4.44 -15.18
N GLY A 72 -0.23 -4.15 -15.03
CA GLY A 72 -0.97 -3.23 -15.88
C GLY A 72 -0.49 -1.78 -15.87
N SER A 73 -0.03 -1.25 -14.73
CA SER A 73 0.48 0.13 -14.63
C SER A 73 1.98 0.25 -14.87
N GLN A 74 2.74 -0.84 -14.73
CA GLN A 74 4.18 -0.83 -14.94
C GLN A 74 4.60 -1.31 -16.34
N HIS A 75 3.69 -1.93 -17.11
CA HIS A 75 3.98 -2.57 -18.39
C HIS A 75 5.17 -3.56 -18.32
N GLN A 76 5.47 -4.05 -17.12
CA GLN A 76 6.49 -5.07 -16.87
C GLN A 76 5.85 -6.43 -17.04
N LEU A 77 6.61 -7.41 -17.54
CA LEU A 77 6.13 -8.79 -17.61
C LEU A 77 5.68 -9.23 -16.22
N SER A 78 4.48 -9.78 -16.13
CA SER A 78 3.99 -10.36 -14.88
C SER A 78 4.88 -11.56 -14.57
N ALA A 79 5.57 -11.48 -13.43
CA ALA A 79 6.51 -12.49 -12.98
C ALA A 79 5.83 -13.53 -12.08
N LEU A 80 4.55 -13.85 -12.34
CA LEU A 80 3.91 -15.02 -11.72
C LEU A 80 4.85 -16.23 -11.75
#